data_AF-A0A941KGY4-F1
#
_entry.id   AF-A0A941KGY4-F1
#
_cell.length_a   1.000
_cell.length_b   1.000
_cell.length_c   1.000
_cell.angle_alpha   90.00
_cell.angle_beta   90.00
_cell.angle_gamma   90.00
#
_symmetry.space_group_name_H-M   'P 1'
#
loop_
_entity.id
_entity.type
_entity.pdbx_description
1 polymer ?
#
loop_
_entity_poly.entity_id
_entity_poly.type
_entity_poly.pdbx_seq_one_letter_code
_entity_poly.pdbx_strand_id
1 'polypeptide(L)'
;MDHPVIERFKALDQRFVERAKRGDRLTARFAALTCLNARLSPSDIVDRSFEARDALNHALGNWRAPSRSMRLVFAAALVSAERNVENFLEARAALQERRRTRGSRSLSHGGACAALALVAAGGQPHQADQFYDTLNAIAGPWWRRDAHREEVVAGALTGMGDMPDEAVGRLIEARQALRDAHIPPSAADPAAYELALQAEMRSGDVASAWITLNTAVRGRSALKHGIGRTGLAILSAEGDGQRAADALVRSFEALREIRPRVSSDVAARIALRLAQAQLGRQPSLGPASDLAAIISAQMAMIAAVTAASSATVVAVAS
;
A
#
# COMPACT_ATOMS: atom_id res chain seq x y z
N MET A 1 -27.11 -2.24 10.69
CA MET A 1 -26.11 -1.50 11.49
C MET A 1 -24.77 -1.72 10.81
N ASP A 2 -24.11 -0.64 10.39
CA ASP A 2 -22.87 -0.72 9.62
C ASP A 2 -21.71 -1.18 10.50
N HIS A 3 -20.72 -1.85 9.89
CA HIS A 3 -19.57 -2.38 10.63
C HIS A 3 -18.75 -1.21 11.22
N PRO A 4 -18.25 -1.28 12.47
CA PRO A 4 -17.53 -0.17 13.11
C PRO A 4 -16.38 0.43 12.29
N VAL A 5 -15.64 -0.42 11.58
CA VAL A 5 -14.57 -0.01 10.65
C VAL A 5 -15.11 0.85 9.49
N ILE A 6 -16.29 0.52 8.95
CA ILE A 6 -16.92 1.28 7.87
C ILE A 6 -17.38 2.64 8.38
N GLU A 7 -17.99 2.70 9.56
CA GLU A 7 -18.40 3.96 10.19
C GLU A 7 -17.20 4.87 10.48
N ARG A 8 -16.11 4.30 11.01
CA ARG A 8 -14.87 5.02 11.22
C ARG A 8 -14.28 5.52 9.89
N PHE A 9 -14.31 4.70 8.84
CA PHE A 9 -13.88 5.12 7.51
C PHE A 9 -14.72 6.29 6.99
N LYS A 10 -16.06 6.21 7.06
CA LYS A 10 -16.98 7.27 6.62
C LYS A 10 -16.64 8.59 7.33
N ALA A 11 -16.43 8.56 8.66
CA ALA A 11 -16.07 9.74 9.45
C ALA A 11 -14.69 10.32 9.06
N LEU A 12 -13.69 9.48 8.86
CA LEU A 12 -12.35 9.91 8.43
C LEU A 12 -12.37 10.46 7.00
N ASP A 13 -12.98 9.74 6.06
CA ASP A 13 -13.09 10.10 4.65
C ASP A 13 -13.76 11.45 4.48
N GLN A 14 -14.90 11.67 5.14
CA GLN A 14 -15.60 12.94 5.12
C GLN A 14 -14.68 14.09 5.55
N ARG A 15 -14.01 13.97 6.71
CA ARG A 15 -13.17 15.03 7.25
C ARG A 15 -11.90 15.29 6.42
N PHE A 16 -11.23 14.24 5.96
CA PHE A 16 -10.09 14.38 5.07
C PHE A 16 -10.50 15.04 3.75
N VAL A 17 -11.65 14.67 3.17
CA VAL A 17 -12.15 15.22 1.90
C VAL A 17 -12.62 16.67 2.04
N GLU A 18 -13.26 17.03 3.16
CA GLU A 18 -13.68 18.40 3.47
C GLU A 18 -12.48 19.34 3.62
N ARG A 19 -11.41 18.89 4.30
CA ARG A 19 -10.20 19.69 4.50
C ARG A 19 -9.28 19.70 3.27
N ALA A 20 -9.34 18.68 2.42
CA ALA A 20 -8.52 18.59 1.22
C ALA A 20 -8.99 19.54 0.11
N LYS A 21 -8.02 20.09 -0.64
CA LYS A 21 -8.33 20.83 -1.87
C LYS A 21 -8.99 19.90 -2.89
N ARG A 22 -9.78 20.45 -3.82
CA ARG A 22 -10.52 19.66 -4.83
C ARG A 22 -9.66 18.64 -5.58
N GLY A 23 -8.40 18.96 -5.88
CA GLY A 23 -7.44 18.07 -6.56
C GLY A 23 -6.83 16.96 -5.68
N ASP A 24 -6.88 17.10 -4.36
CA ASP A 24 -6.27 16.16 -3.41
C ASP A 24 -7.30 15.19 -2.81
N ARG A 25 -8.55 15.25 -3.26
CA ARG A 25 -9.64 14.43 -2.72
C ARG A 25 -9.36 12.94 -2.80
N LEU A 26 -8.69 12.47 -3.86
CA LEU A 26 -8.32 11.07 -3.97
C LEU A 26 -7.30 10.68 -2.88
N THR A 27 -6.25 11.48 -2.73
CA THR A 27 -5.23 11.31 -1.69
C THR A 27 -5.84 11.31 -0.30
N ALA A 28 -6.81 12.20 -0.05
CA ALA A 28 -7.56 12.27 1.21
C ALA A 28 -8.26 10.94 1.56
N ARG A 29 -8.82 10.21 0.59
CA ARG A 29 -9.46 8.90 0.85
C ARG A 29 -8.44 7.84 1.25
N PHE A 30 -7.28 7.82 0.60
CA PHE A 30 -6.19 6.93 0.98
C PHE A 30 -5.56 7.31 2.32
N ALA A 31 -5.52 8.59 2.66
CA ALA A 31 -5.12 9.05 4.00
C ALA A 31 -6.13 8.56 5.07
N ALA A 32 -7.43 8.66 4.80
CA ALA A 32 -8.47 8.10 5.66
C ALA A 32 -8.31 6.59 5.88
N LEU A 33 -8.06 5.81 4.81
CA LEU A 33 -7.76 4.38 4.90
C LEU A 33 -6.54 4.09 5.78
N THR A 34 -5.49 4.89 5.64
CA THR A 34 -4.24 4.72 6.40
C THR A 34 -4.46 4.89 7.90
N CYS A 35 -5.37 5.78 8.28
CA CYS A 35 -5.69 6.11 9.67
C CYS A 35 -6.76 5.22 10.33
N LEU A 36 -7.23 4.17 9.66
CA LEU A 36 -8.35 3.35 10.16
C LEU A 36 -8.08 2.76 11.54
N ASN A 37 -6.86 2.28 11.80
CA ASN A 37 -6.49 1.69 13.08
C ASN A 37 -5.82 2.67 14.05
N ALA A 38 -5.74 3.96 13.70
CA ALA A 38 -5.19 4.95 14.60
C ALA A 38 -6.02 5.03 15.90
N ARG A 39 -5.36 5.16 17.05
CA ARG A 39 -6.04 5.26 18.37
C ARG A 39 -6.73 6.60 18.58
N LEU A 40 -6.30 7.63 17.87
CA LEU A 40 -6.82 8.99 17.98
C LEU A 40 -8.26 9.11 17.45
N SER A 41 -8.94 10.16 17.91
CA SER A 41 -10.23 10.55 17.35
C SER A 41 -10.07 10.91 15.86
N PRO A 42 -11.13 10.79 15.04
CA PRO A 42 -11.08 11.21 13.65
C PRO A 42 -10.74 12.70 13.45
N SER A 43 -10.93 13.57 14.46
CA SER A 43 -10.55 15.00 14.34
C SER A 43 -9.05 15.12 14.46
N ASP A 44 -8.52 14.62 15.57
CA ASP A 44 -7.11 14.81 15.94
C ASP A 44 -6.19 14.16 14.92
N ILE A 45 -6.56 12.99 14.40
CA ILE A 45 -5.77 12.30 13.38
C ILE A 45 -5.72 13.08 12.06
N VAL A 46 -6.82 13.73 11.67
CA VAL A 46 -6.89 14.54 10.45
C VAL A 46 -6.03 15.79 10.63
N ASP A 47 -6.21 16.52 11.73
CA ASP A 47 -5.47 17.76 11.99
C ASP A 47 -3.96 17.51 12.03
N ARG A 48 -3.52 16.50 12.81
CA ARG A 48 -2.12 16.10 12.86
C ARG A 48 -1.58 15.62 11.52
N SER A 49 -2.39 14.94 10.70
CA SER A 49 -1.96 14.50 9.36
C SER A 49 -1.73 15.69 8.42
N PHE A 50 -2.55 16.74 8.52
CA PHE A 50 -2.34 17.95 7.72
C PHE A 50 -1.14 18.77 8.21
N GLU A 51 -0.92 18.87 9.52
CA GLU A 51 0.28 19.48 10.09
C GLU A 51 1.55 18.75 9.63
N ALA A 52 1.58 17.42 9.73
CA ALA A 52 2.69 16.60 9.27
C ALA A 52 2.89 16.71 7.74
N ARG A 53 1.83 16.82 6.95
CA ARG A 53 1.93 17.08 5.51
C ARG A 53 2.59 18.42 5.23
N ASP A 54 2.25 19.46 5.99
CA ASP A 54 2.79 20.80 5.78
C ASP A 54 4.26 20.87 6.20
N ALA A 55 4.65 20.17 7.27
CA ALA A 55 6.06 19.95 7.64
C ALA A 55 6.83 19.18 6.53
N LEU A 56 6.25 18.12 5.96
CA LEU A 56 6.84 17.43 4.81
C LEU A 56 6.98 18.34 3.58
N ASN A 57 6.00 19.22 3.34
CA ASN A 57 6.07 20.18 2.24
C ASN A 57 7.24 21.16 2.41
N HIS A 58 7.41 21.66 3.63
CA HIS A 58 8.52 22.55 3.97
C HIS A 58 9.87 21.86 3.80
N ALA A 59 10.03 20.66 4.38
CA ALA A 59 11.32 19.95 4.38
C ALA A 59 11.75 19.42 3.00
N LEU A 60 10.80 19.03 2.14
CA LEU A 60 11.10 18.37 0.86
C LEU A 60 11.06 19.29 -0.35
N GLY A 61 10.51 20.51 -0.22
CA GLY A 61 10.31 21.42 -1.36
C GLY A 61 9.42 20.80 -2.43
N ASN A 62 9.60 21.16 -3.72
CA ASN A 62 8.72 20.70 -4.80
C ASN A 62 9.17 19.41 -5.50
N TRP A 63 10.48 19.12 -5.51
CA TRP A 63 11.08 18.14 -6.43
C TRP A 63 11.48 16.82 -5.77
N ARG A 64 11.46 16.75 -4.44
CA ARG A 64 11.87 15.54 -3.71
C ARG A 64 10.66 14.64 -3.45
N ALA A 65 10.85 13.33 -3.66
CA ALA A 65 9.91 12.30 -3.25
C ALA A 65 9.70 12.29 -1.72
N PRO A 66 8.52 11.84 -1.22
CA PRO A 66 7.31 11.56 -1.98
C PRO A 66 6.77 12.81 -2.70
N SER A 67 6.10 12.61 -3.84
CA SER A 67 5.47 13.70 -4.59
C SER A 67 4.49 14.46 -3.71
N ARG A 68 4.18 15.71 -4.06
CA ARG A 68 3.25 16.55 -3.28
C ARG A 68 1.89 15.87 -3.06
N SER A 69 1.39 15.14 -4.07
CA SER A 69 0.15 14.38 -4.00
C SER A 69 0.21 13.16 -3.09
N MET A 70 1.39 12.62 -2.78
CA MET A 70 1.57 11.47 -1.87
C MET A 70 1.83 11.90 -0.42
N ARG A 71 2.26 13.14 -0.18
CA ARG A 71 2.67 13.62 1.16
C ARG A 71 1.58 13.55 2.20
N LEU A 72 0.31 13.72 1.82
CA LEU A 72 -0.80 13.58 2.77
C LEU A 72 -0.99 12.12 3.24
N VAL A 73 -0.78 11.13 2.35
CA VAL A 73 -0.83 9.72 2.75
C VAL A 73 0.39 9.32 3.58
N PHE A 74 1.58 9.84 3.23
CA PHE A 74 2.78 9.64 4.05
C PHE A 74 2.61 10.25 5.44
N ALA A 75 2.08 11.47 5.52
CA ALA A 75 1.78 12.13 6.79
C ALA A 75 0.78 11.31 7.61
N ALA A 76 -0.32 10.87 6.99
CA ALA A 76 -1.31 10.01 7.65
C ALA A 76 -0.70 8.70 8.17
N ALA A 77 0.18 8.06 7.39
CA ALA A 77 0.89 6.85 7.80
C ALA A 77 1.79 7.10 9.02
N LEU A 78 2.55 8.20 9.02
CA LEU A 78 3.41 8.57 10.15
C LEU A 78 2.57 8.83 11.40
N VAL A 79 1.54 9.66 11.30
CA VAL A 79 0.71 10.00 12.46
C VAL A 79 -0.04 8.76 12.98
N SER A 80 -0.56 7.91 12.08
CA SER A 80 -1.22 6.66 12.48
C SER A 80 -0.27 5.66 13.14
N ALA A 81 1.01 5.68 12.78
CA ALA A 81 2.06 4.88 13.40
C ALA A 81 2.69 5.57 14.64
N GLU A 82 2.12 6.69 15.10
CA GLU A 82 2.67 7.49 16.21
C GLU A 82 4.14 7.92 15.98
N ARG A 83 4.48 8.21 14.71
CA ARG A 83 5.77 8.73 14.26
C ARG A 83 5.63 10.16 13.77
N ASN A 84 6.76 10.88 13.70
CA ASN A 84 6.82 12.24 13.21
C ASN A 84 7.58 12.34 11.88
N VAL A 85 7.60 13.54 11.31
CA VAL A 85 8.25 13.83 10.03
C VAL A 85 9.78 13.72 10.12
N GLU A 86 10.36 14.07 11.27
CA GLU A 86 11.80 13.99 11.51
C GLU A 86 12.29 12.54 11.43
N ASN A 87 11.60 11.59 12.08
CA ASN A 87 11.92 10.16 11.99
C ASN A 87 12.00 9.70 10.53
N PHE A 88 11.04 10.11 9.69
CA PHE A 88 11.03 9.78 8.27
C PHE A 88 12.23 10.38 7.51
N LEU A 89 12.53 11.66 7.75
CA LEU A 89 13.63 12.36 7.07
C LEU A 89 14.99 11.79 7.45
N GLU A 90 15.20 11.49 8.73
CA GLU A 90 16.42 10.86 9.25
C GLU A 90 16.59 9.45 8.69
N ALA A 91 15.55 8.62 8.73
CA ALA A 91 15.59 7.27 8.19
C ALA A 91 15.93 7.30 6.69
N ARG A 92 15.30 8.21 5.94
CA ARG A 92 15.60 8.38 4.51
C ARG A 92 17.04 8.82 4.28
N ALA A 93 17.56 9.78 5.06
CA ALA A 93 18.93 10.24 4.96
C ALA A 93 19.92 9.10 5.27
N ALA A 94 19.66 8.32 6.32
CA ALA A 94 20.46 7.16 6.69
C ALA A 94 20.49 6.09 5.58
N LEU A 95 19.34 5.79 4.96
CA LEU A 95 19.29 4.86 3.82
C LEU A 95 20.09 5.36 2.62
N GLN A 96 20.05 6.66 2.33
CA GLN A 96 20.80 7.27 1.22
C GLN A 96 22.30 7.33 1.49
N GLU A 97 22.68 7.69 2.71
CA GLU A 97 24.09 7.72 3.10
C GLU A 97 24.67 6.31 3.10
N ARG A 98 23.96 5.35 3.71
CA ARG A 98 24.43 3.98 3.74
C ARG A 98 24.56 3.38 2.35
N ARG A 99 23.67 3.73 1.41
CA ARG A 99 23.82 3.36 -0.01
C ARG A 99 25.17 3.79 -0.57
N ARG A 100 25.58 5.04 -0.33
CA ARG A 100 26.83 5.60 -0.86
C ARG A 100 28.03 4.88 -0.26
N THR A 101 28.01 4.64 1.05
CA THR A 101 29.11 3.97 1.76
C THR A 101 29.25 2.50 1.34
N ARG A 102 28.13 1.78 1.19
CA ARG A 102 28.14 0.33 0.91
C ARG A 102 28.21 -0.03 -0.58
N GLY A 103 28.00 0.94 -1.47
CA GLY A 103 27.83 0.65 -2.90
C GLY A 103 26.54 -0.12 -3.22
N SER A 104 25.53 -0.04 -2.35
CA SER A 104 24.26 -0.75 -2.53
C SER A 104 23.47 -0.24 -3.74
N ARG A 105 22.53 -1.07 -4.22
CA ARG A 105 21.62 -0.70 -5.31
C ARG A 105 20.85 0.59 -5.02
N SER A 106 20.54 1.32 -6.09
CA SER A 106 19.66 2.49 -6.02
C SER A 106 18.26 2.11 -5.55
N LEU A 107 17.72 2.90 -4.62
CA LEU A 107 16.34 2.76 -4.15
C LEU A 107 15.38 3.55 -5.04
N SER A 108 14.21 2.97 -5.27
CA SER A 108 13.10 3.56 -5.99
C SER A 108 12.66 4.86 -5.32
N HIS A 109 12.39 5.90 -6.12
CA HIS A 109 12.00 7.23 -5.62
C HIS A 109 12.92 7.79 -4.52
N GLY A 110 14.22 7.43 -4.55
CA GLY A 110 15.19 7.86 -3.56
C GLY A 110 14.93 7.32 -2.15
N GLY A 111 14.31 6.14 -2.04
CA GLY A 111 14.09 5.40 -0.79
C GLY A 111 12.92 5.92 0.06
N ALA A 112 12.04 6.76 -0.49
CA ALA A 112 10.94 7.35 0.28
C ALA A 112 9.98 6.29 0.82
N CYS A 113 9.54 5.34 -0.01
CA CYS A 113 8.62 4.29 0.44
C CYS A 113 9.30 3.32 1.43
N ALA A 114 10.56 2.98 1.20
CA ALA A 114 11.36 2.16 2.12
C ALA A 114 11.51 2.82 3.50
N ALA A 115 11.87 4.11 3.52
CA ALA A 115 12.02 4.87 4.75
C ALA A 115 10.69 4.96 5.50
N LEU A 116 9.59 5.29 4.81
CA LEU A 116 8.26 5.30 5.43
C LEU A 116 7.91 3.93 6.00
N ALA A 117 8.16 2.86 5.25
CA ALA A 117 7.89 1.51 5.70
C ALA A 117 8.65 1.14 6.96
N LEU A 118 9.94 1.46 6.99
CA LEU A 118 10.83 1.26 8.13
C LEU A 118 10.31 1.96 9.38
N VAL A 119 10.08 3.28 9.32
CA VAL A 119 9.64 4.02 10.52
C VAL A 119 8.21 3.70 10.94
N ALA A 120 7.29 3.50 9.99
CA ALA A 120 5.90 3.16 10.30
C ALA A 120 5.76 1.77 10.95
N ALA A 121 6.69 0.85 10.67
CA ALA A 121 6.76 -0.45 11.33
C ALA A 121 7.47 -0.40 12.69
N GLY A 122 8.04 0.75 13.07
CA GLY A 122 8.68 0.96 14.36
C GLY A 122 10.19 1.16 14.30
N GLY A 123 10.80 0.99 13.12
CA GLY A 123 12.24 1.04 12.93
C GLY A 123 12.88 2.41 13.08
N GLN A 124 14.21 2.40 13.12
CA GLN A 124 15.06 3.55 13.42
C GLN A 124 16.15 3.76 12.34
N PRO A 125 16.71 4.98 12.21
CA PRO A 125 17.72 5.28 11.20
C PRO A 125 18.97 4.39 11.27
N HIS A 126 19.38 3.97 12.47
CA HIS A 126 20.56 3.11 12.65
C HIS A 126 20.38 1.68 12.09
N GLN A 127 19.15 1.28 11.74
CA GLN A 127 18.87 -0.01 11.11
C GLN A 127 19.07 -0.01 9.58
N ALA A 128 19.64 1.06 9.01
CA ALA A 128 19.89 1.15 7.56
C ALA A 128 20.73 -0.03 7.02
N ASP A 129 21.65 -0.57 7.82
CA ASP A 129 22.42 -1.77 7.45
C ASP A 129 21.55 -3.02 7.33
N GLN A 130 20.81 -3.30 8.40
CA GLN A 130 19.87 -4.43 8.46
C GLN A 130 18.85 -4.32 7.32
N PHE A 131 18.38 -3.12 7.00
CA PHE A 131 17.50 -2.89 5.84
C PHE A 131 18.12 -3.41 4.54
N TYR A 132 19.39 -3.07 4.25
CA TYR A 132 20.04 -3.53 3.03
C TYR A 132 20.33 -5.03 3.04
N ASP A 133 20.63 -5.60 4.21
CA ASP A 133 20.83 -7.05 4.37
C ASP A 133 19.53 -7.80 4.09
N THR A 134 18.42 -7.37 4.71
CA THR A 134 17.08 -7.88 4.46
C THR A 134 16.68 -7.70 3.00
N LEU A 135 16.92 -6.52 2.41
CA LEU A 135 16.59 -6.23 1.01
C LEU A 135 17.34 -7.17 0.06
N ASN A 136 18.61 -7.46 0.32
CA ASN A 136 19.40 -8.38 -0.48
C ASN A 136 18.94 -9.82 -0.31
N ALA A 137 18.57 -10.22 0.91
CA ALA A 137 18.10 -11.56 1.22
C ALA A 137 16.76 -11.89 0.53
N ILE A 138 15.81 -10.93 0.53
CA ILE A 138 14.47 -11.16 -0.07
C ILE A 138 14.41 -10.86 -1.56
N ALA A 139 15.42 -10.19 -2.14
CA ALA A 139 15.41 -9.77 -3.52
C ALA A 139 15.29 -10.95 -4.48
N GLY A 140 14.35 -10.86 -5.42
CA GLY A 140 14.21 -11.86 -6.46
C GLY A 140 15.39 -11.84 -7.46
N PRO A 141 15.49 -12.86 -8.32
CA PRO A 141 16.35 -12.82 -9.50
C PRO A 141 16.01 -11.59 -10.36
N TRP A 142 17.01 -10.96 -11.00
CA TRP A 142 16.85 -9.65 -11.65
C TRP A 142 15.69 -9.58 -12.65
N TRP A 143 15.37 -10.68 -13.33
CA TRP A 143 14.27 -10.79 -14.31
C TRP A 143 12.86 -10.92 -13.70
N ARG A 144 12.76 -11.06 -12.37
CA ARG A 144 11.49 -11.16 -11.61
C ARG A 144 11.38 -10.12 -10.49
N ARG A 145 12.28 -9.13 -10.46
CA ARG A 145 12.29 -8.12 -9.40
C ARG A 145 11.10 -7.18 -9.51
N ASP A 146 10.44 -6.95 -8.38
CA ASP A 146 9.58 -5.80 -8.15
C ASP A 146 10.26 -4.93 -7.10
N ALA A 147 11.20 -4.10 -7.56
CA ALA A 147 12.10 -3.33 -6.68
C ALA A 147 11.32 -2.48 -5.67
N HIS A 148 10.20 -1.86 -6.07
CA HIS A 148 9.39 -1.04 -5.18
C HIS A 148 8.77 -1.88 -4.05
N ARG A 149 8.21 -3.06 -4.35
CA ARG A 149 7.64 -3.94 -3.31
C ARG A 149 8.72 -4.52 -2.41
N GLU A 150 9.83 -4.99 -2.98
CA GLU A 150 10.98 -5.49 -2.22
C GLU A 150 11.47 -4.45 -1.21
N GLU A 151 11.61 -3.19 -1.63
CA GLU A 151 12.04 -2.08 -0.78
C GLU A 151 11.06 -1.79 0.37
N VAL A 152 9.75 -1.79 0.10
CA VAL A 152 8.72 -1.57 1.13
C VAL A 152 8.69 -2.73 2.11
N VAL A 153 8.75 -3.97 1.63
CA VAL A 153 8.74 -5.16 2.50
C VAL A 153 10.01 -5.25 3.34
N ALA A 154 11.19 -5.02 2.75
CA ALA A 154 12.43 -4.99 3.51
C ALA A 154 12.40 -3.90 4.59
N GLY A 155 11.88 -2.72 4.26
CA GLY A 155 11.70 -1.62 5.22
C GLY A 155 10.80 -2.05 6.38
N ALA A 156 9.61 -2.57 6.07
CA ALA A 156 8.64 -2.96 7.08
C ALA A 156 9.15 -4.10 7.97
N LEU A 157 9.71 -5.18 7.41
CA LEU A 157 10.23 -6.31 8.18
C LEU A 157 11.41 -5.90 9.07
N THR A 158 12.34 -5.08 8.54
CA THR A 158 13.43 -4.52 9.34
C THR A 158 12.90 -3.66 10.49
N GLY A 159 11.84 -2.87 10.24
CA GLY A 159 11.22 -2.04 11.27
C GLY A 159 10.48 -2.84 12.35
N MET A 160 9.95 -4.01 11.99
CA MET A 160 9.39 -4.98 12.94
C MET A 160 10.48 -5.69 13.78
N GLY A 161 11.75 -5.54 13.40
CA GLY A 161 12.89 -6.17 14.08
C GLY A 161 13.34 -7.49 13.47
N ASP A 162 12.71 -7.94 12.36
CA ASP A 162 13.05 -9.21 11.73
C ASP A 162 14.50 -9.19 11.21
N MET A 163 15.21 -10.30 11.43
CA MET A 163 16.51 -10.57 10.82
C MET A 163 16.35 -11.02 9.36
N PRO A 164 17.40 -10.91 8.50
CA PRO A 164 17.29 -11.27 7.08
C PRO A 164 16.75 -12.69 6.83
N ASP A 165 17.18 -13.68 7.62
CA ASP A 165 16.72 -15.06 7.47
C ASP A 165 15.24 -15.24 7.88
N GLU A 166 14.77 -14.50 8.89
CA GLU A 166 13.37 -14.51 9.30
C GLU A 166 12.48 -13.87 8.22
N ALA A 167 12.94 -12.76 7.63
CA ALA A 167 12.26 -12.10 6.52
C ALA A 167 12.14 -13.02 5.29
N VAL A 168 13.19 -13.79 4.97
CA VAL A 168 13.16 -14.82 3.94
C VAL A 168 12.18 -15.93 4.30
N GLY A 169 12.21 -16.41 5.54
CA GLY A 169 11.31 -17.44 6.06
C GLY A 169 9.84 -17.08 5.86
N ARG A 170 9.42 -15.87 6.29
CA ARG A 170 8.04 -15.37 6.11
C ARG A 170 7.63 -15.32 4.65
N LEU A 171 8.52 -14.86 3.77
CA LEU A 171 8.22 -14.76 2.35
C LEU A 171 8.12 -16.14 1.67
N ILE A 172 8.94 -17.10 2.09
CA ILE A 172 8.84 -18.50 1.65
C ILE A 172 7.51 -19.11 2.11
N GLU A 173 7.17 -18.95 3.39
CA GLU A 173 5.91 -19.43 3.96
C GLU A 173 4.70 -18.86 3.20
N ALA A 174 4.66 -17.54 3.00
CA ALA A 174 3.59 -16.88 2.26
C ALA A 174 3.48 -17.37 0.81
N ARG A 175 4.62 -17.57 0.12
CA ARG A 175 4.62 -18.13 -1.24
C ARG A 175 4.15 -19.57 -1.25
N GLN A 176 4.56 -20.38 -0.29
CA GLN A 176 4.21 -21.79 -0.21
C GLN A 176 2.71 -21.97 0.01
N ALA A 177 2.13 -21.25 0.98
CA ALA A 177 0.69 -21.28 1.24
C ALA A 177 -0.15 -20.91 -0.01
N LEU A 178 0.27 -19.89 -0.76
CA LEU A 178 -0.41 -19.49 -2.00
C LEU A 178 -0.24 -20.52 -3.13
N ARG A 179 0.92 -21.19 -3.22
CA ARG A 179 1.16 -22.26 -4.20
C ARG A 179 0.33 -23.50 -3.88
N ASP A 180 0.26 -23.90 -2.61
CA ASP A 180 -0.52 -25.06 -2.17
C ASP A 180 -2.01 -24.83 -2.42
N ALA A 181 -2.46 -23.57 -2.35
CA ALA A 181 -3.80 -23.14 -2.76
C ALA A 181 -4.02 -23.08 -4.29
N HIS A 182 -3.01 -23.47 -5.09
CA HIS A 182 -3.03 -23.43 -6.55
C HIS A 182 -3.35 -22.04 -7.14
N ILE A 183 -2.96 -20.98 -6.43
CA ILE A 183 -3.13 -19.60 -6.90
C ILE A 183 -2.11 -19.32 -8.01
N PRO A 184 -2.52 -18.72 -9.15
CA PRO A 184 -1.61 -18.46 -10.26
C PRO A 184 -0.39 -17.63 -9.83
N PRO A 185 0.84 -17.94 -10.30
CA PRO A 185 2.06 -17.23 -9.89
C PRO A 185 1.99 -15.72 -10.07
N SER A 186 1.34 -15.25 -11.15
CA SER A 186 1.14 -13.82 -11.43
C SER A 186 0.32 -13.08 -10.38
N ALA A 187 -0.49 -13.78 -9.58
CA ALA A 187 -1.21 -13.24 -8.45
C ALA A 187 -0.51 -13.56 -7.12
N ALA A 188 0.07 -14.76 -7.01
CA ALA A 188 0.68 -15.25 -5.79
C ALA A 188 1.96 -14.50 -5.41
N ASP A 189 2.88 -14.30 -6.36
CA ASP A 189 4.15 -13.61 -6.11
C ASP A 189 3.97 -12.19 -5.56
N PRO A 190 3.14 -11.31 -6.16
CA PRO A 190 2.89 -9.98 -5.61
C PRO A 190 2.08 -10.00 -4.30
N ALA A 191 1.23 -11.01 -4.07
CA ALA A 191 0.45 -11.15 -2.83
C ALA A 191 1.34 -11.59 -1.66
N ALA A 192 2.30 -12.48 -1.90
CA ALA A 192 3.19 -13.01 -0.87
C ALA A 192 3.97 -11.90 -0.14
N TYR A 193 4.36 -10.84 -0.85
CA TYR A 193 5.00 -9.67 -0.24
C TYR A 193 4.13 -8.99 0.82
N GLU A 194 2.82 -8.90 0.59
CA GLU A 194 1.91 -8.29 1.56
C GLU A 194 1.56 -9.26 2.70
N LEU A 195 1.44 -10.55 2.39
CA LEU A 195 1.20 -11.59 3.40
C LEU A 195 2.39 -11.78 4.35
N ALA A 196 3.63 -11.63 3.86
CA ALA A 196 4.82 -11.69 4.70
C ALA A 196 4.87 -10.60 5.78
N LEU A 197 4.12 -9.50 5.61
CA LEU A 197 3.99 -8.43 6.61
C LEU A 197 2.95 -8.73 7.69
N GLN A 198 2.22 -9.83 7.58
CA GLN A 198 1.23 -10.23 8.56
C GLN A 198 1.92 -11.06 9.66
N ALA A 199 1.61 -10.75 10.92
CA ALA A 199 2.23 -11.43 12.07
C ALA A 199 1.97 -12.95 12.10
N GLU A 200 0.80 -13.38 11.61
CA GLU A 200 0.43 -14.78 11.52
C GLU A 200 -0.42 -14.99 10.27
N MET A 201 -0.02 -15.92 9.40
CA MET A 201 -0.93 -16.48 8.41
C MET A 201 -1.91 -17.41 9.13
N ARG A 202 -3.21 -17.18 8.98
CA ARG A 202 -4.21 -18.07 9.58
C ARG A 202 -4.14 -19.40 8.84
N SER A 203 -4.12 -20.51 9.59
CA SER A 203 -4.05 -21.90 9.10
C SER A 203 -5.32 -22.38 8.38
N GLY A 204 -6.21 -21.48 7.97
CA GLY A 204 -7.44 -21.85 7.26
C GLY A 204 -7.16 -22.29 5.82
N ASP A 205 -8.16 -22.90 5.19
CA ASP A 205 -8.04 -23.43 3.83
C ASP A 205 -8.05 -22.29 2.79
N VAL A 206 -6.85 -21.78 2.49
CA VAL A 206 -6.62 -20.73 1.48
C VAL A 206 -7.18 -21.13 0.12
N ALA A 207 -7.14 -22.42 -0.25
CA ALA A 207 -7.64 -22.91 -1.53
C ALA A 207 -9.17 -22.77 -1.63
N SER A 208 -9.88 -23.24 -0.61
CA SER A 208 -11.34 -23.09 -0.50
C SER A 208 -11.74 -21.62 -0.45
N ALA A 209 -11.00 -20.80 0.31
CA ALA A 209 -11.24 -19.37 0.39
C ALA A 209 -11.08 -18.67 -0.96
N TRP A 210 -10.03 -19.02 -1.71
CA TRP A 210 -9.78 -18.52 -3.06
C TRP A 210 -10.91 -18.85 -4.04
N ILE A 211 -11.40 -20.09 -4.04
CA ILE A 211 -12.51 -20.53 -4.90
C ILE A 211 -13.80 -19.76 -4.54
N THR A 212 -14.10 -19.66 -3.26
CA THR A 212 -15.28 -18.95 -2.74
C THR A 212 -15.25 -17.48 -3.15
N LEU A 213 -14.12 -16.81 -2.93
CA LEU A 213 -13.93 -15.40 -3.30
C LEU A 213 -14.07 -15.17 -4.81
N ASN A 214 -13.45 -16.01 -5.64
CA ASN A 214 -13.57 -15.91 -7.10
C ASN A 214 -15.02 -16.09 -7.57
N THR A 215 -15.76 -16.99 -6.93
CA THR A 215 -17.18 -17.22 -7.22
C THR A 215 -18.02 -16.00 -6.83
N ALA A 216 -17.80 -15.46 -5.63
CA ALA A 216 -18.53 -14.29 -5.12
C ALA A 216 -18.34 -13.04 -5.98
N VAL A 217 -17.14 -12.83 -6.54
CA VAL A 217 -16.86 -11.66 -7.41
C VAL A 217 -17.17 -11.90 -8.89
N ARG A 218 -17.51 -13.13 -9.31
CA ARG A 218 -17.72 -13.48 -10.73
C ARG A 218 -18.79 -12.61 -11.40
N GLY A 219 -19.86 -12.29 -10.67
CA GLY A 219 -20.95 -11.41 -11.13
C GLY A 219 -20.70 -9.91 -10.90
N ARG A 220 -19.57 -9.51 -10.32
CA ARG A 220 -19.27 -8.12 -9.91
C ARG A 220 -18.03 -7.61 -10.64
N SER A 221 -18.19 -7.23 -11.91
CA SER A 221 -17.08 -6.85 -12.81
C SER A 221 -16.15 -5.77 -12.23
N ALA A 222 -16.71 -4.74 -11.57
CA ALA A 222 -15.93 -3.69 -10.91
C ALA A 222 -14.98 -4.23 -9.83
N LEU A 223 -15.44 -5.20 -9.02
CA LEU A 223 -14.58 -5.84 -8.03
C LEU A 223 -13.56 -6.75 -8.72
N LYS A 224 -14.01 -7.60 -9.64
CA LYS A 224 -13.14 -8.55 -10.37
C LYS A 224 -11.96 -7.85 -11.05
N HIS A 225 -12.21 -6.74 -11.75
CA HIS A 225 -11.18 -6.01 -12.48
C HIS A 225 -10.39 -5.06 -11.57
N GLY A 226 -11.08 -4.39 -10.63
CA GLY A 226 -10.47 -3.35 -9.81
C GLY A 226 -9.52 -3.85 -8.72
N ILE A 227 -9.86 -4.95 -8.02
CA ILE A 227 -8.93 -5.58 -7.05
C ILE A 227 -7.94 -6.52 -7.74
N GLY A 228 -8.36 -7.09 -8.88
CA GLY A 228 -7.61 -8.11 -9.61
C GLY A 228 -7.38 -9.40 -8.83
N ARG A 229 -6.62 -10.32 -9.43
CA ARG A 229 -6.31 -11.62 -8.82
C ARG A 229 -5.41 -11.50 -7.58
N THR A 230 -4.51 -10.52 -7.56
CA THR A 230 -3.62 -10.29 -6.41
C THR A 230 -4.41 -9.89 -5.15
N GLY A 231 -5.39 -8.98 -5.27
CA GLY A 231 -6.22 -8.58 -4.12
C GLY A 231 -7.05 -9.74 -3.57
N LEU A 232 -7.58 -10.58 -4.46
CA LEU A 232 -8.28 -11.81 -4.07
C LEU A 232 -7.35 -12.80 -3.35
N ALA A 233 -6.09 -12.91 -3.80
CA ALA A 233 -5.12 -13.84 -3.21
C ALA A 233 -4.73 -13.40 -1.80
N ILE A 234 -4.62 -12.08 -1.59
CA ILE A 234 -4.39 -11.51 -0.27
C ILE A 234 -5.58 -11.79 0.66
N LEU A 235 -6.82 -11.62 0.19
CA LEU A 235 -8.00 -11.92 1.02
C LEU A 235 -8.20 -13.42 1.29
N SER A 236 -7.82 -14.29 0.35
CA SER A 236 -7.94 -15.74 0.55
C SER A 236 -7.04 -16.27 1.67
N ALA A 237 -5.97 -15.56 2.02
CA ALA A 237 -5.10 -15.92 3.14
C ALA A 237 -5.80 -15.85 4.51
N GLU A 238 -7.02 -15.30 4.57
CA GLU A 238 -7.87 -15.35 5.77
C GLU A 238 -8.44 -16.75 6.04
N GLY A 239 -8.46 -17.63 5.03
CA GLY A 239 -8.94 -19.01 5.15
C GLY A 239 -10.47 -19.16 5.19
N ASP A 240 -11.21 -18.10 5.54
CA ASP A 240 -12.67 -18.05 5.46
C ASP A 240 -13.11 -17.17 4.27
N GLY A 241 -13.30 -17.84 3.11
CA GLY A 241 -13.65 -17.16 1.87
C GLY A 241 -15.01 -16.48 1.90
N GLN A 242 -15.99 -17.03 2.64
CA GLN A 242 -17.33 -16.46 2.72
C GLN A 242 -17.29 -15.15 3.52
N ARG A 243 -16.66 -15.18 4.70
CA ARG A 243 -16.47 -13.98 5.52
C ARG A 243 -15.68 -12.90 4.78
N ALA A 244 -14.62 -13.27 4.07
CA ALA A 244 -13.84 -12.34 3.27
C ALA A 244 -14.64 -11.74 2.10
N ALA A 245 -15.47 -12.56 1.43
CA ALA A 245 -16.35 -12.09 0.37
C ALA A 245 -17.40 -11.10 0.90
N ASP A 246 -18.05 -11.42 2.02
CA ASP A 246 -19.06 -10.56 2.65
C ASP A 246 -18.46 -9.23 3.10
N ALA A 247 -17.26 -9.24 3.67
CA ALA A 247 -16.52 -8.02 4.04
C ALA A 247 -16.19 -7.15 2.81
N LEU A 248 -15.74 -7.77 1.72
CA LEU A 248 -15.42 -7.08 0.46
C LEU A 248 -16.66 -6.46 -0.19
N VAL A 249 -17.74 -7.23 -0.29
CA VAL A 249 -19.02 -6.81 -0.83
C VAL A 249 -19.56 -5.61 -0.04
N ARG A 250 -19.62 -5.75 1.29
CA ARG A 250 -20.10 -4.69 2.18
C ARG A 250 -19.25 -3.42 2.08
N SER A 251 -17.92 -3.56 2.01
CA SER A 251 -17.02 -2.41 1.82
C SER A 251 -17.33 -1.67 0.52
N PHE A 252 -17.54 -2.42 -0.56
CA PHE A 252 -17.80 -1.83 -1.88
C PHE A 252 -19.16 -1.14 -1.94
N GLU A 253 -20.18 -1.72 -1.32
CA GLU A 253 -21.52 -1.12 -1.22
C GLU A 253 -21.50 0.15 -0.37
N ALA A 254 -20.84 0.13 0.79
CA ALA A 254 -20.65 1.33 1.61
C ALA A 254 -19.92 2.45 0.85
N LEU A 255 -18.93 2.12 0.02
CA LEU A 255 -18.28 3.11 -0.84
C LEU A 255 -19.24 3.67 -1.89
N ARG A 256 -20.12 2.85 -2.47
CA ARG A 256 -21.12 3.34 -3.43
C ARG A 256 -22.10 4.33 -2.80
N GLU A 257 -22.44 4.17 -1.53
CA GLU A 257 -23.28 5.12 -0.78
C GLU A 257 -22.63 6.49 -0.64
N ILE A 258 -21.31 6.52 -0.36
CA ILE A 258 -20.52 7.76 -0.26
C ILE A 258 -20.39 8.46 -1.64
N ARG A 259 -20.68 7.74 -2.73
CA ARG A 259 -20.59 8.21 -4.13
C ARG A 259 -19.25 8.93 -4.41
N PRO A 260 -18.10 8.27 -4.17
CA PRO A 260 -16.81 8.87 -4.43
C PRO A 260 -16.69 9.13 -5.93
N ARG A 261 -16.29 10.35 -6.31
CA ARG A 261 -15.98 10.71 -7.70
C ARG A 261 -14.63 10.12 -8.11
N VAL A 262 -14.50 8.79 -8.08
CA VAL A 262 -13.31 8.00 -8.42
C VAL A 262 -13.70 6.89 -9.41
N SER A 263 -12.73 6.33 -10.12
CA SER A 263 -13.00 5.18 -11.01
C SER A 263 -13.40 3.94 -10.21
N SER A 264 -14.08 2.99 -10.87
CA SER A 264 -14.47 1.71 -10.27
C SER A 264 -13.28 0.94 -9.70
N ASP A 265 -12.13 0.99 -10.38
CA ASP A 265 -10.93 0.27 -9.96
C ASP A 265 -10.34 0.83 -8.67
N VAL A 266 -10.34 2.16 -8.54
CA VAL A 266 -9.92 2.83 -7.31
C VAL A 266 -10.89 2.51 -6.18
N ALA A 267 -12.20 2.57 -6.44
CA ALA A 267 -13.21 2.19 -5.44
C ALA A 267 -13.03 0.73 -4.98
N ALA A 268 -12.71 -0.18 -5.89
CA ALA A 268 -12.44 -1.58 -5.57
C ALA A 268 -11.19 -1.75 -4.69
N ARG A 269 -10.10 -1.01 -4.96
CA ARG A 269 -8.90 -1.02 -4.10
C ARG A 269 -9.18 -0.47 -2.69
N ILE A 270 -9.97 0.60 -2.59
CA ILE A 270 -10.42 1.10 -1.29
C ILE A 270 -11.27 0.05 -0.57
N ALA A 271 -12.17 -0.63 -1.30
CA ALA A 271 -12.98 -1.71 -0.75
C ALA A 271 -12.13 -2.89 -0.24
N LEU A 272 -11.06 -3.26 -0.97
CA LEU A 272 -10.11 -4.28 -0.55
C LEU A 272 -9.48 -3.93 0.81
N ARG A 273 -8.97 -2.69 0.97
CA ARG A 273 -8.34 -2.25 2.23
C ARG A 273 -9.34 -2.20 3.39
N LEU A 274 -10.57 -1.76 3.14
CA LEU A 274 -11.64 -1.80 4.13
C LEU A 274 -12.03 -3.22 4.51
N ALA A 275 -12.07 -4.15 3.55
CA ALA A 275 -12.35 -5.55 3.81
C ALA A 275 -11.27 -6.16 4.70
N GLN A 276 -10.00 -5.93 4.39
CA GLN A 276 -8.89 -6.37 5.23
C GLN A 276 -9.04 -5.82 6.66
N ALA A 277 -9.31 -4.52 6.80
CA ALA A 277 -9.46 -3.88 8.11
C ALA A 277 -10.64 -4.48 8.91
N GLN A 278 -11.77 -4.79 8.26
CA GLN A 278 -12.90 -5.50 8.89
C GLN A 278 -12.53 -6.91 9.37
N LEU A 279 -11.60 -7.58 8.69
CA LEU A 279 -11.10 -8.90 9.05
C LEU A 279 -9.99 -8.84 10.12
N GLY A 280 -9.65 -7.64 10.59
CA GLY A 280 -8.59 -7.39 11.56
C GLY A 280 -7.18 -7.38 10.96
N ARG A 281 -7.07 -7.28 9.63
CA ARG A 281 -5.79 -7.19 8.92
C ARG A 281 -5.64 -5.81 8.33
N GLN A 282 -4.59 -5.08 8.68
CA GLN A 282 -4.23 -3.94 7.87
C GLN A 282 -2.73 -3.65 8.01
N PRO A 283 -1.93 -3.89 6.96
CA PRO A 283 -0.60 -3.32 6.94
C PRO A 283 -0.75 -1.80 6.84
N SER A 284 -0.08 -1.05 7.71
CA SER A 284 -0.11 0.42 7.78
C SER A 284 0.29 1.10 6.45
N LEU A 285 0.94 0.36 5.55
CA LEU A 285 1.50 0.85 4.28
C LEU A 285 0.68 0.45 3.04
N GLY A 286 -0.29 -0.46 3.18
CA GLY A 286 -1.10 -0.96 2.06
C GLY A 286 -1.77 0.16 1.25
N PRO A 287 -2.47 1.13 1.90
CA PRO A 287 -3.06 2.27 1.21
C PRO A 287 -2.05 3.18 0.49
N ALA A 288 -0.83 3.35 1.04
CA ALA A 288 0.22 4.14 0.42
C ALA A 288 0.76 3.46 -0.86
N SER A 289 0.94 2.13 -0.83
CA SER A 289 1.36 1.35 -2.00
C SER A 289 0.30 1.38 -3.11
N ASP A 290 -0.98 1.29 -2.75
CA ASP A 290 -2.08 1.34 -3.72
C ASP A 290 -2.15 2.70 -4.42
N LEU A 291 -2.04 3.81 -3.66
CA LEU A 291 -2.04 5.14 -4.25
C LEU A 291 -0.82 5.36 -5.14
N ALA A 292 0.37 4.89 -4.73
CA ALA A 292 1.56 4.96 -5.55
C ALA A 292 1.37 4.23 -6.89
N ALA A 293 0.81 3.02 -6.87
CA ALA A 293 0.51 2.25 -8.08
C ALA A 293 -0.50 2.97 -9.00
N ILE A 294 -1.54 3.61 -8.42
CA ILE A 294 -2.52 4.39 -9.17
C ILE A 294 -1.86 5.59 -9.85
N ILE A 295 -1.03 6.35 -9.13
CA ILE A 295 -0.32 7.52 -9.68
C ILE A 295 0.65 7.07 -10.77
N SER A 296 1.42 6.01 -10.55
CA SER A 296 2.33 5.46 -11.56
C SER A 296 1.59 5.04 -12.84
N ALA A 297 0.43 4.40 -12.71
CA ALA A 297 -0.40 4.03 -13.86
C ALA A 297 -0.94 5.26 -14.61
N GLN A 298 -1.39 6.30 -13.90
CA GLN A 298 -1.83 7.56 -14.50
C GLN A 298 -0.69 8.27 -15.24
N MET A 299 0.51 8.32 -14.65
CA MET A 299 1.68 8.93 -15.28
C MET A 299 2.13 8.15 -16.53
N ALA A 300 2.10 6.81 -16.48
CA ALA A 300 2.40 5.96 -17.65
C ALA A 300 1.38 6.16 -18.78
N MET A 301 0.09 6.30 -18.46
CA MET A 301 -0.96 6.58 -19.44
C MET A 301 -0.77 7.97 -20.09
N ILE A 302 -0.46 9.00 -19.30
CA ILE A 302 -0.16 10.33 -19.83
C ILE A 302 1.05 10.28 -20.75
N ALA A 303 2.14 9.62 -20.34
CA ALA A 303 3.33 9.44 -21.17
C ALA A 303 3.03 8.70 -22.48
N ALA A 304 2.20 7.64 -22.44
CA ALA A 304 1.80 6.90 -23.63
C ALA A 304 0.93 7.74 -24.58
N VAL A 305 -0.02 8.53 -24.06
CA VAL A 305 -0.85 9.44 -24.86
C VAL A 305 -0.04 10.58 -25.46
N THR A 306 0.90 11.15 -24.70
CA THR A 306 1.84 12.15 -25.22
C THR A 306 2.76 11.55 -26.29
N ALA A 307 3.28 10.34 -26.10
CA ALA A 307 4.11 9.65 -27.10
C ALA A 307 3.32 9.32 -28.39
N ALA A 308 2.08 8.83 -28.26
CA ALA A 308 1.19 8.58 -29.39
C ALA A 308 0.79 9.86 -30.13
N SER A 309 0.56 10.95 -29.41
CA SER A 309 0.26 12.26 -30.01
C SER A 309 1.47 12.83 -30.74
N SER A 310 2.68 12.65 -30.20
CA SER A 310 3.94 13.07 -30.84
C SER A 310 4.21 12.27 -32.12
N ALA A 311 3.97 10.96 -32.10
CA ALA A 311 4.11 10.10 -33.27
C ALA A 311 3.10 10.45 -34.38
N THR A 312 1.87 10.82 -34.01
CA THR A 312 0.84 11.24 -34.98
C THR A 312 1.19 12.58 -35.64
N VAL A 313 1.76 13.55 -34.90
CA VAL A 313 2.20 14.83 -35.47
C VAL A 313 3.37 14.64 -36.46
N VAL A 314 4.30 13.73 -36.17
CA VAL A 314 5.40 13.41 -37.10
C VAL A 314 4.88 12.68 -38.36
N ALA A 315 3.93 11.76 -38.22
CA ALA A 315 3.33 11.05 -39.35
C ALA A 315 2.46 11.95 -40.27
N VAL A 316 1.89 13.05 -39.76
CA VAL A 316 1.12 14.03 -40.55
C VAL A 316 2.03 15.10 -41.18
N ALA A 317 3.26 15.26 -40.68
CA ALA A 317 4.28 16.14 -41.22
C ALA A 317 5.27 15.44 -42.18
N SER A 318 5.02 14.16 -42.50
CA SER A 318 5.79 13.33 -43.45
C SER A 318 5.19 13.36 -44.85
#